data_AF-A0A3N1HAH2-F1
#
_entry.id   AF-A0A3N1HAH2-F1
#
_cell.length_a   1.000
_cell.length_b   1.000
_cell.length_c   1.000
_cell.angle_alpha   90.00
_cell.angle_beta   90.00
_cell.angle_gamma   90.00
#
_symmetry.space_group_name_H-M   'P 1'
#
loop_
_entity.id
_entity.type
_entity.pdbx_description
1 polymer ?
#
loop_
_entity_poly.entity_id
_entity_poly.type
_entity_poly.pdbx_seq_one_letter_code
_entity_poly.pdbx_strand_id
1 'polypeptide(L)'
;MLAAGAVLAGCTQEEPGDATSAAPATGSTTAPETSESPVDFPPRPADIKVDGIADACATLTKDQQRELGIDAAHGQQMDVIEDREMPGCSFRANSRPLFSYEVTLISDEGAGYWQGGGNLDVVSKTVAGYGAVQVTLAGTSKADCALAVDVADGQQVFVSFLPVGDGFTQDEMCRNAAKGAEMVMTTLKTLK
;
A
#
# COMPACT_ATOMS: atom_id res chain seq x y z
N MET A 1 -7.40 -68.36 -21.64
CA MET A 1 -7.12 -67.61 -22.87
C MET A 1 -6.33 -66.36 -22.49
N LEU A 2 -5.15 -66.18 -23.10
CA LEU A 2 -4.24 -65.01 -23.13
C LEU A 2 -3.64 -64.50 -21.79
N ALA A 3 -2.35 -64.66 -21.47
CA ALA A 3 -1.09 -64.14 -22.08
C ALA A 3 -0.89 -62.64 -21.75
N ALA A 4 0.07 -62.21 -20.92
CA ALA A 4 1.51 -61.95 -21.11
C ALA A 4 1.75 -60.55 -20.45
N GLY A 5 2.81 -60.16 -19.73
CA GLY A 5 4.21 -60.54 -19.72
C GLY A 5 5.03 -59.50 -20.52
N ALA A 6 5.64 -58.49 -19.87
CA ALA A 6 6.84 -57.78 -20.38
C ALA A 6 7.40 -56.77 -19.36
N VAL A 7 8.68 -56.95 -19.00
CA VAL A 7 9.57 -55.98 -18.36
C VAL A 7 10.38 -55.33 -19.48
N LEU A 8 10.51 -54.00 -19.50
CA LEU A 8 11.48 -53.31 -20.35
C LEU A 8 12.20 -52.21 -19.56
N ALA A 9 13.50 -52.41 -19.38
CA ALA A 9 14.48 -51.38 -19.07
C ALA A 9 14.76 -50.56 -20.34
N GLY A 10 15.03 -49.26 -20.18
CA GLY A 10 15.45 -48.38 -21.26
C GLY A 10 16.28 -47.21 -20.73
N CYS A 11 17.59 -47.42 -20.62
CA CYS A 11 18.58 -46.34 -20.72
C CYS A 11 18.65 -45.89 -22.18
N THR A 12 19.06 -44.65 -22.48
CA THR A 12 20.25 -44.35 -23.32
C THR A 12 20.33 -42.91 -23.87
N GLN A 13 21.52 -42.34 -23.65
CA GLN A 13 22.38 -41.38 -24.40
C GLN A 13 22.00 -39.90 -24.61
N GLU A 14 22.90 -39.09 -24.05
CA GLU A 14 23.29 -37.73 -24.46
C GLU A 14 23.98 -37.73 -25.83
N GLU A 15 23.87 -36.61 -26.56
CA GLU A 15 24.89 -36.11 -27.50
C GLU A 15 24.77 -34.57 -27.66
N PRO A 16 25.81 -33.86 -28.16
CA PRO A 16 26.41 -32.74 -27.46
C PRO A 16 26.19 -31.40 -28.19
N GLY A 17 25.96 -30.33 -27.44
CA GLY A 17 26.03 -28.96 -27.95
C GLY A 17 27.34 -28.31 -27.53
N ASP A 18 28.26 -28.17 -28.48
CA ASP A 18 29.53 -27.46 -28.34
C ASP A 18 29.29 -25.95 -28.13
N ALA A 19 29.91 -25.37 -27.10
CA ALA A 19 30.20 -23.94 -27.06
C ALA A 19 31.58 -23.73 -26.40
N THR A 20 32.56 -23.51 -27.28
CA THR A 20 33.93 -23.05 -27.05
C THR A 20 34.09 -21.99 -25.93
N SER A 21 35.22 -22.07 -25.23
CA SER A 21 35.60 -21.30 -24.03
C SER A 21 36.32 -19.96 -24.29
N ALA A 22 35.98 -18.95 -23.45
CA ALA A 22 36.76 -17.78 -22.97
C ALA A 22 37.22 -16.70 -24.00
N ALA A 23 37.29 -15.38 -23.75
CA ALA A 23 37.41 -14.56 -22.53
C ALA A 23 37.07 -13.05 -22.82
N PRO A 24 37.41 -12.06 -21.95
CA PRO A 24 36.49 -11.13 -21.28
C PRO A 24 36.44 -9.69 -21.86
N ALA A 25 35.41 -8.90 -21.53
CA ALA A 25 35.52 -7.46 -21.21
C ALA A 25 34.14 -6.76 -21.08
N THR A 26 34.00 -6.07 -19.95
CA THR A 26 33.26 -4.80 -19.76
C THR A 26 31.73 -4.82 -19.66
N GLY A 27 31.26 -4.57 -18.44
CA GLY A 27 30.09 -3.72 -18.22
C GLY A 27 28.75 -4.42 -18.01
N SER A 28 28.63 -5.28 -16.98
CA SER A 28 27.31 -5.58 -16.41
C SER A 28 26.75 -4.32 -15.75
N THR A 29 25.93 -3.57 -16.48
CA THR A 29 24.86 -2.78 -15.86
C THR A 29 23.64 -3.68 -15.82
N THR A 30 23.57 -4.52 -14.78
CA THR A 30 22.31 -5.14 -14.38
C THR A 30 21.45 -3.99 -13.85
N ALA A 31 20.49 -3.53 -14.65
CA ALA A 31 19.38 -2.75 -14.10
C ALA A 31 18.73 -3.61 -13.01
N PRO A 32 18.36 -3.06 -11.85
CA PRO A 32 17.59 -3.84 -10.89
C PRO A 32 16.26 -4.16 -11.56
N GLU A 33 15.98 -5.44 -11.76
CA GLU A 33 14.62 -5.92 -11.97
C GLU A 33 13.87 -5.63 -10.67
N THR A 34 13.16 -4.52 -10.63
CA THR A 34 12.12 -4.27 -9.64
C THR A 34 11.03 -5.29 -9.91
N SER A 35 10.88 -6.27 -9.02
CA SER A 35 9.80 -7.25 -9.06
C SER A 35 8.45 -6.52 -9.16
N GLU A 36 7.83 -6.55 -10.33
CA GLU A 36 6.48 -6.06 -10.56
C GLU A 36 5.49 -6.87 -9.70
N SER A 37 4.89 -6.21 -8.72
CA SER A 37 3.58 -6.62 -8.23
C SER A 37 2.54 -6.33 -9.34
N PRO A 38 1.47 -7.12 -9.49
CA PRO A 38 0.56 -7.09 -10.66
C PRO A 38 -0.39 -5.88 -10.69
N VAL A 39 -0.04 -4.79 -10.01
CA VAL A 39 -0.82 -3.56 -9.98
C VAL A 39 -0.06 -2.49 -10.75
N ASP A 40 -0.63 -2.07 -11.87
CA ASP A 40 -0.09 -1.05 -12.75
C ASP A 40 -0.26 0.34 -12.11
N PHE A 41 0.56 0.64 -11.11
CA PHE A 41 0.68 1.97 -10.54
C PHE A 41 1.60 2.82 -11.43
N PRO A 42 1.31 4.13 -11.57
CA PRO A 42 2.25 5.02 -12.24
C PRO A 42 3.61 5.01 -11.50
N PRO A 43 4.73 5.24 -12.23
CA PRO A 43 6.03 5.40 -11.59
C PRO A 43 5.99 6.45 -10.50
N ARG A 44 6.56 6.14 -9.32
CA ARG A 44 6.60 7.07 -8.19
C ARG A 44 7.46 8.29 -8.52
N PRO A 45 7.08 9.51 -8.07
CA PRO A 45 7.93 10.68 -8.19
C PRO A 45 9.28 10.54 -7.47
N ALA A 46 9.28 9.86 -6.33
CA ALA A 46 10.46 9.47 -5.53
C ALA A 46 10.03 8.47 -4.46
N ASP A 47 10.89 7.53 -4.07
CA ASP A 47 10.58 6.65 -2.93
C ASP A 47 10.54 7.44 -1.61
N ILE A 48 9.53 7.15 -0.80
CA ILE A 48 9.39 7.61 0.58
C ILE A 48 9.31 6.37 1.46
N LYS A 49 10.42 6.07 2.13
CA LYS A 49 10.50 4.97 3.08
C LYS A 49 9.77 5.36 4.36
N VAL A 50 8.83 4.53 4.79
CA VAL A 50 8.07 4.73 6.03
C VAL A 50 8.60 3.86 7.17
N ASP A 51 9.45 2.87 6.85
CA ASP A 51 10.27 2.19 7.83
C ASP A 51 11.27 3.17 8.47
N GLY A 52 11.16 3.36 9.79
CA GLY A 52 12.03 4.27 10.56
C GLY A 52 11.36 5.56 11.05
N ILE A 53 10.14 5.87 10.60
CA ILE A 53 9.38 6.98 11.16
C ILE A 53 8.89 6.60 12.56
N ALA A 54 9.52 7.18 13.59
CA ALA A 54 9.25 6.83 14.99
C ALA A 54 7.91 7.38 15.51
N ASP A 55 7.41 8.49 14.96
CA ASP A 55 6.16 9.13 15.36
C ASP A 55 5.22 9.28 14.17
N ALA A 56 4.25 8.36 14.05
CA ALA A 56 3.22 8.43 13.02
C ALA A 56 2.34 9.67 13.14
N CYS A 57 2.23 10.32 14.31
CA CYS A 57 1.46 11.55 14.45
C CYS A 57 2.15 12.77 13.85
N ALA A 58 3.45 12.67 13.55
CA ALA A 58 4.17 13.72 12.83
C ALA A 58 3.76 13.84 11.36
N THR A 59 3.01 12.87 10.82
CA THR A 59 2.52 12.86 9.42
C THR A 59 1.54 14.00 9.10
N LEU A 60 0.87 14.55 10.10
CA LEU A 60 0.11 15.80 9.98
C LEU A 60 0.69 16.84 10.94
N THR A 61 1.16 17.95 10.39
CA THR A 61 1.60 19.10 11.18
C THR A 61 0.44 19.70 11.98
N LYS A 62 0.73 20.48 13.01
CA LYS A 62 -0.30 21.20 13.77
C LYS A 62 -1.12 22.17 12.91
N ASP A 63 -0.54 22.70 11.85
CA ASP A 63 -1.22 23.61 10.93
C ASP A 63 -2.23 22.85 10.06
N GLN A 64 -1.82 21.72 9.49
CA GLN A 64 -2.71 20.83 8.77
C GLN A 64 -3.82 20.25 9.67
N GLN A 65 -3.49 19.87 10.91
CA GLN A 65 -4.49 19.42 11.90
C GLN A 65 -5.57 20.50 12.11
N ARG A 66 -5.19 21.77 12.29
CA ARG A 66 -6.17 22.87 12.41
C ARG A 66 -6.98 23.05 11.14
N GLU A 67 -6.37 22.95 9.96
CA GLU A 67 -7.08 23.07 8.68
C GLU A 67 -8.10 21.94 8.47
N LEU A 68 -7.82 20.76 9.01
CA LEU A 68 -8.70 19.60 8.98
C LEU A 68 -9.71 19.57 10.14
N GLY A 69 -9.67 20.55 11.05
CA GLY A 69 -10.57 20.59 12.23
C GLY A 69 -10.24 19.52 13.29
N ILE A 70 -9.00 19.09 13.38
CA ILE A 70 -8.52 18.09 14.33
C ILE A 70 -8.15 18.74 15.65
N ASP A 71 -8.72 18.20 16.73
CA ASP A 71 -8.53 18.66 18.10
C ASP A 71 -7.49 17.83 18.86
N ALA A 72 -7.33 16.55 18.49
CA ALA A 72 -6.45 15.62 19.18
C ALA A 72 -5.74 14.67 18.21
N ALA A 73 -4.53 14.25 18.58
CA ALA A 73 -3.74 13.26 17.86
C ALA A 73 -3.14 12.26 18.85
N HIS A 74 -3.31 10.97 18.59
CA HIS A 74 -2.83 9.90 19.45
C HIS A 74 -2.14 8.82 18.64
N GLY A 75 -0.86 8.58 18.95
CA GLY A 75 -0.11 7.48 18.36
C GLY A 75 -0.61 6.15 18.91
N GLN A 76 -0.80 5.17 18.04
CA GLN A 76 -1.23 3.82 18.40
C GLN A 76 -0.75 2.80 17.37
N GLN A 77 -0.74 1.52 17.74
CA GLN A 77 -0.63 0.45 16.75
C GLN A 77 -1.99 0.26 16.07
N MET A 78 -1.96 0.02 14.77
CA MET A 78 -3.14 -0.14 13.92
C MET A 78 -3.05 -1.48 13.19
N ASP A 79 -4.11 -2.28 13.29
CA ASP A 79 -4.24 -3.58 12.63
C ASP A 79 -5.10 -3.44 11.37
N VAL A 80 -4.58 -2.73 10.37
CA VAL A 80 -5.28 -2.51 9.09
C VAL A 80 -4.99 -3.61 8.07
N ILE A 81 -3.87 -4.31 8.25
CA ILE A 81 -3.54 -5.50 7.47
C ILE A 81 -3.72 -6.70 8.40
N GLU A 82 -4.48 -7.70 7.97
CA GLU A 82 -4.86 -8.86 8.79
C GLU A 82 -3.66 -9.45 9.57
N ASP A 83 -3.83 -9.53 10.89
CA ASP A 83 -2.86 -10.06 11.87
C ASP A 83 -1.54 -9.27 11.95
N ARG A 84 -1.52 -7.98 11.58
CA ARG A 84 -0.30 -7.15 11.56
C ARG A 84 -0.52 -5.76 12.14
N GLU A 85 0.10 -5.52 13.30
CA GLU A 85 0.16 -4.21 13.93
C GLU A 85 1.21 -3.30 13.29
N MET A 86 0.78 -2.12 12.85
CA MET A 86 1.61 -1.10 12.22
C MET A 86 1.56 0.23 12.99
N PRO A 87 2.66 1.02 13.02
CA PRO A 87 2.63 2.35 13.60
C PRO A 87 1.59 3.25 12.92
N GLY A 88 0.71 3.86 13.72
CA GLY A 88 -0.29 4.77 13.21
C GLY A 88 -0.64 5.90 14.17
N CYS A 89 -1.46 6.81 13.68
CA CYS A 89 -2.00 7.92 14.46
C CYS A 89 -3.49 8.11 14.20
N SER A 90 -4.26 8.23 15.27
CA SER A 90 -5.66 8.65 15.23
C SER A 90 -5.73 10.15 15.47
N PHE A 91 -6.15 10.89 14.45
CA PHE A 91 -6.40 12.32 14.48
C PHE A 91 -7.90 12.55 14.60
N ARG A 92 -8.36 13.11 15.72
CA ARG A 92 -9.79 13.19 16.06
C ARG A 92 -10.31 14.61 16.07
N ALA A 93 -11.46 14.82 15.46
CA ALA A 93 -12.31 15.97 15.67
C ALA A 93 -13.35 15.64 16.75
N ASN A 94 -13.31 16.40 17.84
CA ASN A 94 -14.19 16.22 19.01
C ASN A 94 -15.39 17.18 18.97
N SER A 95 -15.41 18.11 18.04
CA SER A 95 -16.56 18.99 17.75
C SER A 95 -17.45 18.36 16.67
N ARG A 96 -18.78 18.56 16.74
CA ARG A 96 -19.69 18.00 15.71
C ARG A 96 -19.51 18.70 14.34
N PRO A 97 -19.58 17.96 13.22
CA PRO A 97 -19.70 16.50 13.14
C PRO A 97 -18.42 15.80 13.63
N LEU A 98 -18.58 14.70 14.37
CA LEU A 98 -17.45 13.93 14.90
C LEU A 98 -16.85 13.07 13.78
N PHE A 99 -15.53 13.07 13.67
CA PHE A 99 -14.80 12.24 12.70
C PHE A 99 -13.35 12.03 13.15
N SER A 100 -12.68 11.10 12.48
CA SER A 100 -11.23 10.95 12.61
C SER A 100 -10.56 10.68 11.28
N TYR A 101 -9.29 11.08 11.18
CA TYR A 101 -8.36 10.46 10.25
C TYR A 101 -7.55 9.40 10.98
N GLU A 102 -7.37 8.26 10.34
CA GLU A 102 -6.42 7.25 10.76
C GLU A 102 -5.33 7.16 9.71
N VAL A 103 -4.09 7.43 10.13
CA VAL A 103 -2.91 7.33 9.27
C VAL A 103 -2.07 6.18 9.78
N THR A 104 -1.81 5.20 8.93
CA THR A 104 -1.00 4.03 9.24
C THR A 104 0.19 3.96 8.29
N LEU A 105 1.38 3.73 8.85
CA LEU A 105 2.64 3.59 8.14
C LEU A 105 2.94 2.10 7.97
N ILE A 106 2.72 1.57 6.76
CA ILE A 106 2.81 0.13 6.48
C ILE A 106 4.10 -0.12 5.72
N SER A 107 5.07 -0.75 6.38
CA SER A 107 6.43 -0.95 5.86
C SER A 107 6.68 -2.32 5.23
N ASP A 108 5.70 -3.22 5.25
CA ASP A 108 5.86 -4.63 4.86
C ASP A 108 4.81 -5.13 3.87
N GLU A 109 3.99 -4.22 3.32
CA GLU A 109 2.95 -4.54 2.35
C GLU A 109 2.68 -3.37 1.41
N GLY A 110 2.64 -3.64 0.10
CA GLY A 110 2.40 -2.62 -0.92
C GLY A 110 0.92 -2.24 -1.04
N ALA A 111 0.64 -1.07 -1.63
CA ALA A 111 -0.73 -0.60 -1.85
C ALA A 111 -1.59 -1.53 -2.74
N GLY A 112 -0.95 -2.45 -3.48
CA GLY A 112 -1.64 -3.46 -4.27
C GLY A 112 -2.38 -4.51 -3.44
N TYR A 113 -2.05 -4.68 -2.17
CA TYR A 113 -2.70 -5.63 -1.24
C TYR A 113 -4.23 -5.53 -1.27
N TRP A 114 -4.76 -4.31 -1.30
CA TRP A 114 -6.20 -4.05 -1.23
C TRP A 114 -6.98 -4.54 -2.46
N GLN A 115 -6.31 -4.82 -3.59
CA GLN A 115 -6.95 -5.32 -4.80
C GLN A 115 -7.22 -6.83 -4.75
N GLY A 116 -6.60 -7.55 -3.81
CA GLY A 116 -6.55 -9.01 -3.79
C GLY A 116 -7.79 -9.71 -3.23
N GLY A 117 -8.74 -9.02 -2.59
CA GLY A 117 -9.95 -9.65 -2.08
C GLY A 117 -10.63 -8.92 -0.92
N GLY A 118 -11.56 -9.62 -0.26
CA GLY A 118 -12.42 -9.06 0.79
C GLY A 118 -13.74 -8.48 0.25
N ASN A 119 -14.51 -7.85 1.13
CA ASN A 119 -15.75 -7.14 0.78
C ASN A 119 -15.47 -5.66 0.49
N LEU A 120 -14.52 -5.38 -0.40
CA LEU A 120 -14.05 -4.04 -0.71
C LEU A 120 -14.39 -3.64 -2.15
N ASP A 121 -14.83 -2.41 -2.32
CA ASP A 121 -14.84 -1.72 -3.61
C ASP A 121 -13.53 -0.93 -3.73
N VAL A 122 -12.77 -1.17 -4.79
CA VAL A 122 -11.42 -0.63 -4.96
C VAL A 122 -11.30 0.12 -6.29
N VAL A 123 -10.80 1.36 -6.22
CA VAL A 123 -10.65 2.22 -7.41
C VAL A 123 -9.24 2.80 -7.44
N SER A 124 -8.53 2.64 -8.55
CA SER A 124 -7.22 3.27 -8.75
C SER A 124 -7.32 4.80 -8.74
N LYS A 125 -6.37 5.45 -8.07
CA LYS A 125 -6.26 6.89 -7.89
C LYS A 125 -4.79 7.32 -7.99
N THR A 126 -4.59 8.63 -7.91
CA THR A 126 -3.27 9.24 -7.74
C THR A 126 -3.35 10.24 -6.58
N VAL A 127 -2.35 10.26 -5.71
CA VAL A 127 -2.22 11.21 -4.61
C VAL A 127 -0.85 11.87 -4.69
N ALA A 128 -0.81 13.19 -4.86
CA ALA A 128 0.45 13.95 -4.93
C ALA A 128 1.49 13.38 -5.93
N GLY A 129 1.02 12.77 -7.02
CA GLY A 129 1.83 12.13 -8.07
C GLY A 129 2.12 10.64 -7.86
N TYR A 130 1.75 10.06 -6.72
CA TYR A 130 1.96 8.65 -6.39
C TYR A 130 0.75 7.82 -6.79
N GLY A 131 0.98 6.58 -7.20
CA GLY A 131 -0.07 5.59 -7.34
C GLY A 131 -0.81 5.38 -6.01
N ALA A 132 -2.11 5.21 -6.07
CA ALA A 132 -2.91 4.91 -4.89
C ALA A 132 -4.14 4.08 -5.26
N VAL A 133 -4.71 3.41 -4.27
CA VAL A 133 -6.06 2.84 -4.37
C VAL A 133 -6.97 3.47 -3.33
N GLN A 134 -8.18 3.81 -3.77
CA GLN A 134 -9.28 4.15 -2.89
C GLN A 134 -10.02 2.89 -2.52
N VAL A 135 -10.27 2.72 -1.22
CA VAL A 135 -10.89 1.54 -0.63
C VAL A 135 -12.15 1.98 0.10
N THR A 136 -13.26 1.31 -0.18
CA THR A 136 -14.54 1.46 0.53
C THR A 136 -15.16 0.09 0.78
N LEU A 137 -15.99 -0.03 1.82
CA LEU A 137 -16.70 -1.29 2.10
C LEU A 137 -17.83 -1.54 1.09
N ALA A 138 -17.80 -2.68 0.41
CA ALA A 138 -18.81 -3.04 -0.56
C ALA A 138 -20.19 -3.25 0.10
N GLY A 139 -21.23 -2.76 -0.57
CA GLY A 139 -22.62 -2.92 -0.12
C GLY A 139 -23.09 -1.95 0.96
N THR A 140 -22.28 -0.95 1.33
CA THR A 140 -22.68 0.15 2.23
C THR A 140 -22.05 1.47 1.81
N SER A 141 -22.64 2.58 2.25
CA SER A 141 -22.12 3.95 2.08
C SER A 141 -21.92 4.67 3.41
N LYS A 142 -21.98 3.91 4.51
CA LYS A 142 -21.91 4.41 5.89
C LYS A 142 -20.60 4.07 6.60
N ALA A 143 -19.72 3.32 5.93
CA ALA A 143 -18.41 2.98 6.43
C ALA A 143 -17.41 4.10 6.10
N ASP A 144 -16.17 3.91 6.48
CA ASP A 144 -15.08 4.81 6.15
C ASP A 144 -14.75 4.83 4.66
N CYS A 145 -13.88 5.76 4.27
CA CYS A 145 -13.19 5.73 2.99
C CYS A 145 -11.70 5.89 3.23
N ALA A 146 -10.89 5.07 2.59
CA ALA A 146 -9.45 5.10 2.76
C ALA A 146 -8.70 5.20 1.44
N LEU A 147 -7.50 5.79 1.49
CA LEU A 147 -6.52 5.73 0.42
C LEU A 147 -5.27 5.00 0.91
N ALA A 148 -4.88 3.97 0.17
CA ALA A 148 -3.57 3.35 0.26
C ALA A 148 -2.67 3.95 -0.81
N VAL A 149 -1.64 4.69 -0.39
CA VAL A 149 -0.69 5.36 -1.30
C VAL A 149 0.58 4.54 -1.40
N ASP A 150 0.99 4.24 -2.63
CA ASP A 150 2.19 3.46 -2.96
C ASP A 150 3.46 4.32 -2.80
N VAL A 151 4.14 4.22 -1.66
CA VAL A 151 5.21 5.18 -1.28
C VAL A 151 6.62 4.66 -1.49
N ALA A 152 6.86 3.37 -1.30
CA ALA A 152 8.13 2.70 -1.52
C ALA A 152 7.88 1.21 -1.81
N ASP A 153 8.88 0.49 -2.32
CA ASP A 153 8.69 -0.93 -2.70
C ASP A 153 8.26 -1.76 -1.49
N GLY A 154 7.14 -2.47 -1.62
CA GLY A 154 6.48 -3.18 -0.52
C GLY A 154 6.00 -2.30 0.63
N GLN A 155 5.78 -1.00 0.41
CA GLN A 155 5.38 -0.06 1.46
C GLN A 155 4.24 0.84 1.00
N GLN A 156 3.40 1.23 1.95
CA GLN A 156 2.30 2.13 1.71
C GLN A 156 2.01 3.03 2.91
N VAL A 157 1.32 4.14 2.63
CA VAL A 157 0.67 4.94 3.66
C VAL A 157 -0.82 4.76 3.49
N PHE A 158 -1.48 4.29 4.54
CA PHE A 158 -2.92 4.11 4.56
C PHE A 158 -3.57 5.25 5.32
N VAL A 159 -4.44 6.02 4.65
CA VAL A 159 -5.14 7.15 5.24
C VAL A 159 -6.64 6.92 5.14
N SER A 160 -7.29 6.64 6.26
CA SER A 160 -8.74 6.49 6.34
C SER A 160 -9.40 7.73 6.94
N PHE A 161 -10.56 8.09 6.41
CA PHE A 161 -11.49 9.03 7.04
C PHE A 161 -12.68 8.25 7.61
N LEU A 162 -12.83 8.29 8.94
CA LEU A 162 -13.86 7.58 9.66
C LEU A 162 -14.90 8.59 10.19
N PRO A 163 -16.17 8.48 9.78
CA PRO A 163 -17.25 9.27 10.37
C PRO A 163 -17.62 8.69 11.73
N VAL A 164 -18.05 9.54 12.67
CA VAL A 164 -18.69 9.10 13.90
C VAL A 164 -20.14 9.56 13.89
N GLY A 165 -21.04 8.61 13.61
CA GLY A 165 -22.48 8.84 13.45
C GLY A 165 -22.85 9.28 12.03
N ASP A 166 -24.06 9.83 11.89
CA ASP A 166 -24.53 10.37 10.61
C ASP A 166 -24.02 11.80 10.44
N GLY A 167 -23.43 12.11 9.28
CA GLY A 167 -22.92 13.46 9.01
C GLY A 167 -22.11 13.59 7.72
N PHE A 168 -21.69 12.46 7.14
CA PHE A 168 -20.94 12.43 5.90
C PHE A 168 -21.52 11.39 4.93
N THR A 169 -21.61 11.77 3.67
CA THR A 169 -21.84 10.86 2.55
C THR A 169 -20.54 10.13 2.18
N GLN A 170 -20.61 8.96 1.54
CA GLN A 170 -19.41 8.23 1.08
C GLN A 170 -18.49 9.10 0.21
N ASP A 171 -19.07 9.93 -0.66
CA ASP A 171 -18.29 10.85 -1.50
C ASP A 171 -17.57 11.93 -0.67
N GLU A 172 -18.20 12.46 0.38
CA GLU A 172 -17.54 13.39 1.30
C GLU A 172 -16.40 12.71 2.06
N MET A 173 -16.61 11.48 2.52
CA MET A 173 -15.59 10.71 3.21
C MET A 173 -14.38 10.46 2.31
N CYS A 174 -14.60 10.06 1.05
CA CYS A 174 -13.50 9.86 0.11
C CYS A 174 -12.79 11.16 -0.28
N ARG A 175 -13.52 12.27 -0.43
CA ARG A 175 -12.88 13.59 -0.64
C ARG A 175 -12.03 14.00 0.55
N ASN A 176 -12.52 13.78 1.77
CA ASN A 176 -11.76 14.07 2.98
C ASN A 176 -10.53 13.17 3.11
N ALA A 177 -10.67 11.85 2.90
CA ALA A 177 -9.55 10.92 2.88
C ALA A 177 -8.47 11.33 1.87
N ALA A 178 -8.87 11.73 0.66
CA ALA A 178 -7.95 12.26 -0.34
C ALA A 178 -7.22 13.53 0.13
N LYS A 179 -7.96 14.49 0.70
CA LYS A 179 -7.37 15.71 1.29
C LYS A 179 -6.35 15.37 2.38
N GLY A 180 -6.71 14.46 3.29
CA GLY A 180 -5.81 13.98 4.35
C GLY A 180 -4.56 13.33 3.79
N ALA A 181 -4.71 12.45 2.79
CA ALA A 181 -3.59 11.79 2.13
C ALA A 181 -2.65 12.77 1.42
N GLU A 182 -3.16 13.78 0.73
CA GLU A 182 -2.32 14.83 0.12
C GLU A 182 -1.48 15.59 1.16
N MET A 183 -2.08 15.94 2.30
CA MET A 183 -1.38 16.60 3.41
C MET A 183 -0.32 15.70 4.03
N VAL A 184 -0.65 14.44 4.28
CA VAL A 184 0.30 13.43 4.79
C VAL A 184 1.48 13.28 3.83
N MET A 185 1.23 13.12 2.53
CA MET A 185 2.28 13.00 1.52
C MET A 185 3.15 14.25 1.43
N THR A 186 2.58 15.43 1.68
CA THR A 186 3.36 16.67 1.75
C THR A 186 4.35 16.64 2.92
N THR A 187 3.88 16.20 4.09
CA THR A 187 4.70 16.15 5.31
C THR A 187 5.74 15.04 5.26
N LEU A 188 5.38 13.85 4.78
CA LEU A 188 6.28 12.70 4.69
C LEU A 188 7.52 12.99 3.85
N LYS A 189 7.41 13.78 2.79
CA LYS A 189 8.58 14.22 1.99
C LYS A 189 9.60 15.02 2.79
N THR A 190 9.24 15.49 3.98
CA THR A 190 10.09 16.27 4.90
C THR A 190 10.58 15.44 6.08
N LEU A 191 9.92 14.32 6.38
CA LEU A 191 10.31 13.38 7.42
C LEU A 191 11.35 12.42 6.84
N LYS A 192 12.47 12.25 7.54
CA LYS A 192 13.58 11.35 7.18
C LYS A 192 13.93 10.49 8.37
#